data_AF-A0A5J6SD21-F1
#
_entry.id   AF-A0A5J6SD21-F1
#
_cell.length_a   1.000
_cell.length_b   1.000
_cell.length_c   1.000
_cell.angle_alpha   90.00
_cell.angle_beta   90.00
_cell.angle_gamma   90.00
#
_symmetry.space_group_name_H-M   'P 1'
#
loop_
_entity.id
_entity.type
_entity.pdbx_description
1 polymer ?
#
loop_
_entity_poly.entity_id
_entity_poly.type
_entity_poly.pdbx_seq_one_letter_code
_entity_poly.pdbx_strand_id
1 'polypeptide(L)'
;MFSYEYVTEEQLAGFDKYKYSAVDTNPLSVYVMHPFWNSVVKILPTWLAPNLLTFCGFMLLVLNFCMLAYFDYNFYASGEGYEHVPSWVWGVAGFLNFTAYTLDGVDGKQARRTNSSSPLGELFDHGLDSWACVFFVVTVYSIFGRGEAGVSVFTLFLILWVVLFSFILSHWEKYNTGILFLPWGYDISQVTTTEQRHPLKRLSN
;
A
#
# COMPACT_ATOMS: atom_id res chain seq x y z
N MET A 1 21.74 26.29 -15.39
CA MET A 1 20.31 26.11 -15.69
C MET A 1 19.73 24.90 -14.94
N PHE A 2 20.10 24.66 -13.67
CA PHE A 2 19.57 23.56 -12.83
C PHE A 2 19.68 23.89 -11.33
N SER A 3 19.42 25.13 -10.92
CA SER A 3 19.35 25.52 -9.51
C SER A 3 17.90 25.78 -9.12
N TYR A 4 17.02 24.84 -9.43
CA TYR A 4 15.68 24.82 -8.87
C TYR A 4 15.73 23.91 -7.64
N GLU A 5 15.73 24.50 -6.45
CA GLU A 5 15.55 23.75 -5.21
C GLU A 5 14.11 23.25 -5.16
N TYR A 6 13.96 21.94 -5.35
CA TYR A 6 12.66 21.27 -5.35
C TYR A 6 12.01 21.24 -3.95
N VAL A 7 12.81 21.50 -2.91
CA VAL A 7 12.40 21.50 -1.51
C VAL A 7 13.00 22.73 -0.85
N THR A 8 12.16 23.58 -0.24
CA THR A 8 12.63 24.80 0.44
C THR A 8 13.21 24.49 1.82
N GLU A 9 14.05 25.37 2.35
CA GLU A 9 14.57 25.24 3.72
C GLU A 9 13.45 25.18 4.78
N GLU A 10 12.33 25.88 4.56
CA GLU A 10 11.14 25.79 5.42
C GLU A 10 10.51 24.39 5.41
N GLN A 11 10.44 23.74 4.24
CA GLN A 11 9.96 22.37 4.12
C GLN A 11 10.92 21.40 4.82
N LEU A 12 12.24 21.60 4.68
CA LEU A 12 13.28 20.80 5.34
C LEU A 12 13.29 20.97 6.87
N ALA A 13 13.08 22.18 7.39
CA ALA A 13 13.09 22.47 8.83
C ALA A 13 12.00 21.72 9.63
N GLY A 14 10.94 21.25 8.95
CA GLY A 14 9.90 20.40 9.55
C GLY A 14 10.26 18.91 9.64
N PHE A 15 11.25 18.42 8.88
CA PHE A 15 11.58 16.99 8.81
C PHE A 15 12.15 16.45 10.12
N ASP A 16 12.97 17.23 10.82
CA ASP A 16 13.60 16.81 12.09
C ASP A 16 12.58 16.63 13.23
N LYS A 17 11.40 17.27 13.11
CA LYS A 17 10.30 17.17 14.08
C LYS A 17 9.20 16.20 13.65
N TYR A 18 9.31 15.62 12.46
CA TYR A 18 8.29 14.76 11.90
C TYR A 18 8.18 13.46 12.71
N LYS A 19 6.96 13.14 13.14
CA LYS A 19 6.65 11.89 13.83
C LYS A 19 5.50 11.21 13.11
N TYR A 20 5.76 9.98 12.64
CA TYR A 20 4.72 9.16 12.02
C TYR A 20 3.52 8.99 12.95
N SER A 21 2.33 9.27 12.42
CA SER A 21 1.06 9.08 13.09
C SER A 21 0.06 8.52 12.10
N ALA A 22 -0.36 7.27 12.31
CA ALA A 22 -1.40 6.63 11.51
C ALA A 22 -2.46 6.04 12.41
N VAL A 23 -3.72 6.11 11.96
CA VAL A 23 -4.87 5.53 12.65
C VAL A 23 -5.55 4.56 11.70
N ASP A 24 -5.47 3.28 12.05
CA ASP A 24 -6.17 2.20 11.37
C ASP A 24 -7.49 1.90 12.08
N THR A 25 -8.57 1.83 11.32
CA THR A 25 -9.92 1.56 11.82
C THR A 25 -10.48 0.21 11.34
N ASN A 26 -9.74 -0.51 10.51
CA ASN A 26 -10.16 -1.80 9.96
C ASN A 26 -10.14 -2.87 11.06
N PRO A 27 -11.28 -3.48 11.44
CA PRO A 27 -11.32 -4.51 12.47
C PRO A 27 -10.40 -5.71 12.14
N LEU A 28 -10.32 -6.11 10.87
CA LEU A 28 -9.45 -7.19 10.46
C LEU A 28 -7.98 -6.83 10.68
N SER A 29 -7.59 -5.60 10.32
CA SER A 29 -6.21 -5.14 10.52
C SER A 29 -5.87 -5.06 12.00
N VAL A 30 -6.73 -4.42 12.80
CA VAL A 30 -6.53 -4.19 14.23
C VAL A 30 -6.47 -5.51 15.02
N TYR A 31 -7.38 -6.44 14.77
CA TYR A 31 -7.53 -7.64 15.60
C TYR A 31 -6.80 -8.87 15.07
N VAL A 32 -6.47 -8.94 13.77
CA VAL A 32 -5.81 -10.11 13.17
C VAL A 32 -4.42 -9.75 12.66
N MET A 33 -4.33 -8.74 11.79
CA MET A 33 -3.07 -8.45 11.09
C MET A 33 -2.02 -7.83 12.00
N HIS A 34 -2.38 -6.86 12.83
CA HIS A 34 -1.44 -6.24 13.77
C HIS A 34 -0.84 -7.24 14.76
N PRO A 35 -1.61 -8.14 15.42
CA PRO A 35 -1.04 -9.22 16.23
C PRO A 35 -0.12 -10.17 15.45
N PHE A 36 -0.51 -10.54 14.22
CA PHE A 36 0.31 -11.37 13.34
C PHE A 36 1.64 -10.70 13.00
N TRP A 37 1.61 -9.49 12.46
CA TRP A 37 2.81 -8.71 12.11
C TRP A 37 3.69 -8.39 13.32
N ASN A 38 3.11 -8.11 14.49
CA ASN A 38 3.85 -7.93 15.75
C ASN A 38 4.59 -9.21 16.19
N SER A 39 4.14 -10.38 15.74
CA SER A 39 4.81 -11.65 15.99
C SER A 39 5.92 -11.88 14.96
N VAL A 40 5.62 -11.65 13.68
CA VAL A 40 6.58 -11.80 12.57
C VAL A 40 7.79 -10.87 12.74
N VAL A 41 7.56 -9.60 13.10
CA VAL A 41 8.65 -8.63 13.27
C VAL A 41 9.67 -9.07 14.32
N LYS A 42 9.29 -9.87 15.33
CA LYS A 42 10.20 -10.38 16.37
C LYS A 42 11.17 -11.44 15.85
N ILE A 43 10.76 -12.17 14.80
CA ILE A 43 11.56 -13.20 14.13
C ILE A 43 12.62 -12.55 13.23
N LEU A 44 12.34 -11.37 12.68
CA LEU A 44 13.26 -10.65 11.82
C LEU A 44 14.54 -10.25 12.58
N PRO A 45 15.72 -10.38 11.95
CA PRO A 45 16.96 -9.93 12.57
C PRO A 45 17.03 -8.40 12.58
N THR A 46 17.68 -7.83 13.59
CA THR A 46 17.74 -6.36 13.78
C THR A 46 18.69 -5.65 12.82
N TRP A 47 19.57 -6.38 12.12
CA TRP A 47 20.41 -5.83 11.06
C TRP A 47 19.64 -5.60 9.76
N LEU A 48 18.45 -6.20 9.62
CA LEU A 48 17.65 -6.10 8.41
C LEU A 48 16.98 -4.74 8.35
N ALA A 49 17.34 -3.96 7.33
CA ALA A 49 16.82 -2.63 7.11
C ALA A 49 15.32 -2.67 6.74
N PRO A 50 14.49 -1.77 7.31
CA PRO A 50 13.06 -1.68 6.99
C PRO A 50 12.80 -1.48 5.50
N ASN A 51 13.46 -0.52 4.85
CA ASN A 51 13.27 -0.23 3.43
C ASN A 51 13.62 -1.43 2.52
N LEU A 52 14.48 -2.34 2.99
CA LEU A 52 14.77 -3.57 2.25
C LEU A 52 13.57 -4.53 2.29
N LEU A 53 12.83 -4.59 3.41
CA LEU A 53 11.58 -5.36 3.50
C LEU A 53 10.55 -4.82 2.51
N THR A 54 10.32 -3.50 2.53
CA THR A 54 9.44 -2.80 1.58
C THR A 54 9.83 -3.12 0.14
N PHE A 55 11.11 -2.92 -0.20
CA PHE A 55 11.60 -3.14 -1.56
C PHE A 55 11.47 -4.60 -1.99
N CYS A 56 11.80 -5.55 -1.12
CA CYS A 56 11.60 -6.96 -1.38
C CYS A 56 10.13 -7.30 -1.61
N GLY A 57 9.22 -6.81 -0.76
CA GLY A 57 7.78 -7.00 -0.93
C GLY A 57 7.29 -6.48 -2.27
N PHE A 58 7.68 -5.26 -2.63
CA PHE A 58 7.37 -4.66 -3.93
C PHE A 58 7.90 -5.49 -5.11
N MET A 59 9.13 -5.99 -5.04
CA MET A 59 9.70 -6.85 -6.09
C MET A 59 8.95 -8.18 -6.24
N LEU A 60 8.38 -8.74 -5.16
CA LEU A 60 7.52 -9.93 -5.25
C LEU A 60 6.22 -9.64 -6.00
N LEU A 61 5.64 -8.44 -5.84
CA LEU A 61 4.47 -8.01 -6.61
C LEU A 61 4.80 -7.83 -8.10
N VAL A 62 5.96 -7.23 -8.41
CA VAL A 62 6.44 -7.11 -9.80
C VAL A 62 6.67 -8.49 -10.41
N LEU A 63 7.30 -9.40 -9.68
CA LEU A 63 7.49 -10.78 -10.13
C LEU A 63 6.16 -11.47 -10.40
N ASN A 64 5.19 -11.31 -9.49
CA ASN A 64 3.86 -11.88 -9.64
C ASN A 64 3.14 -11.33 -10.89
N PHE A 65 3.20 -10.01 -11.10
CA PHE A 65 2.69 -9.36 -12.30
C PHE A 65 3.33 -9.88 -13.58
N CYS A 66 4.67 -9.95 -13.64
CA CYS A 66 5.39 -10.46 -14.82
C CYS A 66 5.09 -11.94 -15.08
N MET A 67 4.97 -12.75 -14.03
CA MET A 67 4.61 -14.16 -14.14
C MET A 67 3.20 -14.32 -14.73
N LEU A 68 2.20 -13.61 -14.21
CA LEU A 68 0.84 -13.66 -14.76
C LEU A 68 0.77 -13.09 -16.17
N ALA A 69 1.50 -12.01 -16.47
CA ALA A 69 1.59 -11.47 -17.82
C ALA A 69 2.24 -12.43 -18.82
N TYR A 70 3.14 -13.32 -18.37
CA TYR A 70 3.72 -14.36 -19.22
C TYR A 70 2.69 -15.43 -19.60
N PHE A 71 1.84 -15.85 -18.65
CA PHE A 71 0.81 -16.87 -18.89
C PHE A 71 -0.49 -16.33 -19.51
N ASP A 72 -0.84 -15.08 -19.22
CA ASP A 72 -2.11 -14.47 -19.64
C ASP A 72 -1.95 -12.98 -20.01
N TYR A 73 -1.09 -12.71 -21.00
CA TYR A 73 -0.80 -11.35 -21.46
C TYR A 73 -2.05 -10.57 -21.91
N ASN A 74 -3.00 -11.26 -22.55
CA ASN A 74 -4.20 -10.63 -23.11
C ASN A 74 -5.40 -10.65 -22.17
N PHE A 75 -5.27 -11.23 -20.98
CA PHE A 75 -6.35 -11.44 -20.01
C PHE A 75 -7.50 -12.28 -20.55
N TYR A 76 -7.25 -13.28 -21.41
CA TYR A 76 -8.31 -14.19 -21.90
C TYR A 76 -8.25 -15.57 -21.28
N ALA A 77 -7.18 -15.90 -20.54
CA ALA A 77 -6.99 -17.23 -19.99
C ALA A 77 -8.06 -17.63 -18.96
N SER A 78 -8.92 -16.72 -18.50
CA SER A 78 -10.06 -17.03 -17.63
C SER A 78 -11.38 -17.22 -18.39
N GLY A 79 -11.41 -16.98 -19.71
CA GLY A 79 -12.58 -17.14 -20.57
C GLY A 79 -12.76 -18.56 -21.10
N GLU A 80 -14.00 -18.90 -21.49
CA GLU A 80 -14.30 -20.19 -22.12
C GLU A 80 -13.60 -20.34 -23.47
N GLY A 81 -13.00 -21.51 -23.71
CA GLY A 81 -12.34 -21.83 -24.98
C GLY A 81 -10.89 -21.34 -25.12
N TYR A 82 -10.31 -20.74 -24.07
CA TYR A 82 -8.91 -20.33 -24.02
C TYR A 82 -8.05 -21.30 -23.21
N GLU A 83 -6.73 -21.24 -23.40
CA GLU A 83 -5.77 -21.95 -22.55
C GLU A 83 -5.71 -21.27 -21.18
N HIS A 84 -6.05 -22.01 -20.13
CA HIS A 84 -6.10 -21.50 -18.76
C HIS A 84 -4.72 -21.43 -18.11
N VAL A 85 -4.54 -20.43 -17.24
CA VAL A 85 -3.34 -20.32 -16.39
C VAL A 85 -3.20 -21.59 -15.53
N PRO A 86 -2.04 -22.27 -15.52
CA PRO A 86 -1.84 -23.49 -14.74
C PRO A 86 -2.10 -23.29 -13.25
N SER A 87 -2.77 -24.24 -12.59
CA SER A 87 -3.22 -24.09 -11.19
C SER A 87 -2.10 -23.80 -10.18
N TRP A 88 -0.89 -24.31 -10.42
CA TRP A 88 0.26 -24.06 -9.55
C TRP A 88 0.69 -22.58 -9.57
N VAL A 89 0.48 -21.88 -10.70
CA VAL A 89 0.79 -20.45 -10.84
C VAL A 89 -0.07 -19.62 -9.90
N TRP A 90 -1.35 -19.97 -9.73
CA TRP A 90 -2.23 -19.31 -8.77
C TRP A 90 -1.79 -19.56 -7.31
N GLY A 91 -1.29 -20.76 -7.01
CA GLY A 91 -0.70 -21.05 -5.71
C GLY A 91 0.54 -20.19 -5.42
N VAL A 92 1.43 -20.06 -6.41
CA VAL A 92 2.62 -19.18 -6.32
C VAL A 92 2.20 -17.71 -6.21
N ALA A 93 1.24 -17.25 -7.01
CA ALA A 93 0.74 -15.88 -6.98
C ALA A 93 0.16 -15.51 -5.61
N GLY A 94 -0.63 -16.40 -5.00
CA GLY A 94 -1.16 -16.23 -3.66
C GLY A 94 -0.05 -16.14 -2.60
N PHE A 95 0.96 -17.02 -2.69
CA PHE A 95 2.11 -16.99 -1.78
C PHE A 95 2.95 -15.71 -1.92
N LEU A 96 3.22 -15.27 -3.15
CA LEU A 96 3.96 -14.04 -3.43
C LEU A 96 3.22 -12.81 -2.90
N ASN A 97 1.92 -12.69 -3.19
CA ASN A 97 1.08 -11.60 -2.69
C ASN A 97 1.01 -11.60 -1.16
N PHE A 98 0.80 -12.76 -0.52
CA PHE A 98 0.76 -12.86 0.93
C PHE A 98 2.09 -12.47 1.58
N THR A 99 3.20 -12.90 0.98
CA THR A 99 4.54 -12.55 1.47
C THR A 99 4.81 -11.07 1.29
N ALA A 100 4.48 -10.49 0.13
CA ALA A 100 4.60 -9.06 -0.12
C ALA A 100 3.80 -8.23 0.90
N TYR A 101 2.53 -8.57 1.10
CA TYR A 101 1.65 -7.94 2.09
C TYR A 101 2.17 -8.09 3.53
N THR A 102 2.82 -9.21 3.83
CA THR A 102 3.43 -9.42 5.15
C THR A 102 4.67 -8.56 5.34
N LEU A 103 5.54 -8.46 4.34
CA LEU A 103 6.78 -7.68 4.39
C LEU A 103 6.49 -6.18 4.55
N ASP A 104 5.50 -5.69 3.81
CA ASP A 104 4.95 -4.34 3.92
C ASP A 104 4.44 -4.07 5.34
N GLY A 105 3.49 -4.87 5.84
CA GLY A 105 2.92 -4.65 7.18
C GLY A 105 3.90 -4.76 8.38
N VAL A 106 5.10 -5.33 8.18
CA VAL A 106 6.14 -5.43 9.22
C VAL A 106 7.24 -4.39 9.11
N ASP A 107 7.40 -3.67 8.00
CA ASP A 107 8.55 -2.78 7.80
C ASP A 107 8.54 -1.59 8.76
N GLY A 108 7.40 -0.93 8.99
CA GLY A 108 7.28 0.19 9.90
C GLY A 108 7.41 -0.29 11.35
N LYS A 109 7.00 -1.54 11.62
CA LYS A 109 7.21 -2.18 12.93
C LYS A 109 8.70 -2.46 13.15
N GLN A 110 9.40 -2.91 12.11
CA GLN A 110 10.84 -3.09 12.14
C GLN A 110 11.55 -1.74 12.34
N ALA A 111 11.15 -0.69 11.61
CA ALA A 111 11.72 0.65 11.74
C ALA A 111 11.61 1.22 13.16
N ARG A 112 10.46 1.00 13.81
CA ARG A 112 10.26 1.34 15.23
C ARG A 112 11.14 0.50 16.16
N ARG A 113 11.29 -0.80 15.88
CA ARG A 113 12.13 -1.73 16.67
C ARG A 113 13.61 -1.38 16.58
N THR A 114 14.09 -0.95 15.42
CA THR A 114 15.50 -0.63 15.16
C THR A 114 15.84 0.85 15.36
N ASN A 115 14.88 1.67 15.81
CA ASN A 115 15.01 3.13 15.92
C ASN A 115 15.50 3.79 14.61
N SER A 116 15.05 3.26 13.47
CA SER A 116 15.43 3.74 12.13
C SER A 116 14.24 4.31 11.36
N SER A 117 13.16 4.69 12.06
CA SER A 117 12.05 5.44 11.46
C SER A 117 12.52 6.80 10.97
N SER A 118 12.25 7.11 9.70
CA SER A 118 12.61 8.39 9.09
C SER A 118 11.55 8.82 8.07
N PRO A 119 11.37 10.12 7.82
CA PRO A 119 10.44 10.60 6.81
C PRO A 119 10.79 10.12 5.39
N LEU A 120 12.08 9.93 5.11
CA LEU A 120 12.53 9.39 3.82
C LEU A 120 12.16 7.90 3.67
N GLY A 121 12.30 7.10 4.73
CA GLY A 121 11.88 5.70 4.72
C GLY A 121 10.37 5.58 4.49
N GLU A 122 9.60 6.46 5.11
CA GLU A 122 8.15 6.52 4.90
C GLU A 122 7.75 7.00 3.50
N LEU A 123 8.45 8.00 2.95
CA LEU A 123 8.24 8.41 1.56
C LEU A 123 8.54 7.27 0.58
N PHE A 124 9.59 6.49 0.86
CA PHE A 124 9.97 5.33 0.06
C PHE A 124 8.89 4.24 0.11
N ASP A 125 8.42 3.90 1.31
CA ASP A 125 7.33 2.96 1.57
C ASP A 125 6.06 3.32 0.79
N HIS A 126 5.53 4.51 1.07
CA HIS A 126 4.31 5.01 0.41
C HIS A 126 4.48 5.17 -1.11
N GLY A 127 5.70 5.50 -1.56
CA GLY A 127 6.01 5.58 -2.98
C GLY A 127 5.86 4.23 -3.68
N LEU A 128 6.36 3.15 -3.07
CA LEU A 128 6.21 1.79 -3.58
C LEU A 128 4.77 1.29 -3.48
N ASP A 129 4.06 1.61 -2.40
CA ASP A 129 2.63 1.29 -2.26
C ASP A 129 1.77 1.84 -3.40
N SER A 130 2.06 3.07 -3.83
CA SER A 130 1.32 3.69 -4.93
C SER A 130 1.42 2.89 -6.24
N TRP A 131 2.59 2.28 -6.50
CA TRP A 131 2.80 1.38 -7.64
C TRP A 131 2.25 -0.02 -7.38
N ALA A 132 2.37 -0.51 -6.14
CA ALA A 132 1.82 -1.79 -5.71
C ALA A 132 0.30 -1.87 -5.97
N CYS A 133 -0.44 -0.77 -5.78
CA CYS A 133 -1.86 -0.67 -6.14
C CYS A 133 -2.12 -1.10 -7.59
N VAL A 134 -1.27 -0.68 -8.53
CA VAL A 134 -1.43 -1.02 -9.96
C VAL A 134 -1.19 -2.50 -10.20
N PHE A 135 -0.07 -3.04 -9.72
CA PHE A 135 0.27 -4.45 -9.92
C PHE A 135 -0.75 -5.37 -9.26
N PHE A 136 -1.19 -5.04 -8.04
CA PHE A 136 -2.19 -5.83 -7.34
C PHE A 136 -3.53 -5.86 -8.08
N VAL A 137 -4.06 -4.70 -8.50
CA VAL A 137 -5.34 -4.65 -9.23
C VAL A 137 -5.28 -5.42 -10.55
N VAL A 138 -4.17 -5.33 -11.29
CA VAL A 138 -4.02 -6.05 -12.57
C VAL A 138 -3.87 -7.57 -12.37
N THR A 139 -3.14 -8.01 -11.34
CA THR A 139 -3.05 -9.44 -11.03
C THR A 139 -4.40 -10.02 -10.57
N VAL A 140 -5.18 -9.28 -9.79
CA VAL A 140 -6.57 -9.66 -9.44
C VAL A 140 -7.47 -9.71 -10.68
N TYR A 141 -7.32 -8.76 -11.61
CA TYR A 141 -8.08 -8.78 -12.86
C TYR A 141 -7.86 -10.04 -13.69
N SER A 142 -6.66 -10.64 -13.62
CA SER A 142 -6.35 -11.90 -14.33
C SER A 142 -7.26 -13.06 -13.90
N ILE A 143 -7.81 -13.03 -12.68
CA ILE A 143 -8.76 -14.03 -12.17
C ILE A 143 -10.08 -13.96 -12.94
N PHE A 144 -10.54 -12.76 -13.27
CA PHE A 144 -11.80 -12.53 -13.98
C PHE A 144 -11.63 -12.58 -15.49
N GLY A 145 -10.53 -12.04 -15.99
CA GLY A 145 -10.24 -11.93 -17.41
C GLY A 145 -11.25 -11.09 -18.20
N ARG A 146 -11.04 -11.07 -19.50
CA ARG A 146 -11.87 -10.49 -20.56
C ARG A 146 -12.77 -11.56 -21.15
N GLY A 147 -13.88 -11.14 -21.71
CA GLY A 147 -14.84 -12.00 -22.40
C GLY A 147 -16.26 -11.71 -21.95
N GLU A 148 -17.21 -12.47 -22.48
CA GLU A 148 -18.63 -12.27 -22.18
C GLU A 148 -18.97 -12.54 -20.70
N ALA A 149 -18.30 -13.52 -20.08
CA ALA A 149 -18.43 -13.84 -18.66
C ALA A 149 -17.45 -13.07 -17.76
N GLY A 150 -16.50 -12.33 -18.35
CA GLY A 150 -15.42 -11.63 -17.64
C GLY A 150 -15.78 -10.18 -17.29
N VAL A 151 -14.77 -9.42 -16.88
CA VAL A 151 -14.91 -8.00 -16.54
C VAL A 151 -14.36 -7.15 -17.68
N SER A 152 -15.09 -6.12 -18.10
CA SER A 152 -14.65 -5.25 -19.19
C SER A 152 -13.36 -4.48 -18.82
N VAL A 153 -12.52 -4.21 -19.82
CA VAL A 153 -11.29 -3.40 -19.62
C VAL A 153 -11.62 -1.99 -19.13
N PHE A 154 -12.77 -1.44 -19.53
CA PHE A 154 -13.24 -0.14 -19.03
C PHE A 154 -13.57 -0.20 -17.53
N THR A 155 -14.19 -1.28 -17.06
CA THR A 155 -14.44 -1.50 -15.63
C THR A 155 -13.12 -1.61 -14.86
N LEU A 156 -12.13 -2.34 -15.38
CA LEU A 156 -10.79 -2.39 -14.80
C LEU A 156 -10.17 -1.00 -14.68
N PHE A 157 -10.24 -0.20 -15.74
CA PHE A 157 -9.75 1.19 -15.74
C PHE A 157 -10.43 2.01 -14.64
N LEU A 158 -11.76 1.92 -14.50
CA LEU A 158 -12.48 2.59 -13.42
C LEU A 158 -12.05 2.11 -12.03
N ILE A 159 -11.86 0.82 -11.83
CA ILE A 159 -11.39 0.25 -10.56
C ILE A 159 -9.99 0.79 -10.22
N LEU A 160 -9.07 0.82 -11.19
CA LEU A 160 -7.73 1.41 -11.01
C LEU A 160 -7.82 2.87 -10.59
N TRP A 161 -8.67 3.67 -11.24
CA TRP A 161 -8.89 5.06 -10.86
C TRP A 161 -9.44 5.21 -9.44
N VAL A 162 -10.41 4.37 -9.05
CA VAL A 162 -10.99 4.41 -7.70
C VAL A 162 -9.93 4.08 -6.65
N VAL A 163 -9.12 3.05 -6.88
CA VAL A 163 -8.04 2.65 -5.95
C VAL A 163 -6.97 3.75 -5.85
N LEU A 164 -6.48 4.25 -6.98
CA LEU A 164 -5.45 5.31 -7.00
C LEU A 164 -5.96 6.62 -6.41
N PHE A 165 -7.21 7.00 -6.69
CA PHE A 165 -7.79 8.20 -6.13
C PHE A 165 -8.00 8.08 -4.62
N SER A 166 -8.44 6.91 -4.14
CA SER A 166 -8.55 6.63 -2.69
C SER A 166 -7.18 6.71 -2.01
N PHE A 167 -6.14 6.14 -2.65
CA PHE A 167 -4.76 6.23 -2.17
C PHE A 167 -4.30 7.69 -2.09
N ILE A 168 -4.48 8.48 -3.15
CA ILE A 168 -4.08 9.89 -3.20
C ILE A 168 -4.85 10.72 -2.17
N LEU A 169 -6.16 10.50 -2.02
CA LEU A 169 -6.97 11.21 -1.02
C LEU A 169 -6.49 10.96 0.41
N SER A 170 -6.13 9.71 0.76
CA SER A 170 -5.55 9.40 2.08
C SER A 170 -4.28 10.20 2.37
N HIS A 171 -3.42 10.36 1.35
CA HIS A 171 -2.16 11.07 1.44
C HIS A 171 -2.36 12.59 1.47
N TRP A 172 -3.35 13.08 0.72
CA TRP A 172 -3.75 14.47 0.77
C TRP A 172 -4.32 14.82 2.15
N GLU A 173 -5.19 13.98 2.72
CA GLU A 173 -5.70 14.16 4.08
C GLU A 173 -4.56 14.17 5.11
N LYS A 174 -3.62 13.23 4.99
CA LYS A 174 -2.40 13.21 5.82
C LYS A 174 -1.57 14.48 5.68
N TYR A 175 -1.40 15.00 4.46
CA TYR A 175 -0.67 16.24 4.22
C TYR A 175 -1.30 17.44 4.97
N ASN A 176 -2.63 17.50 5.01
CA ASN A 176 -3.35 18.59 5.68
C ASN A 176 -3.49 18.40 7.20
N THR A 177 -3.67 17.17 7.68
CA THR A 177 -3.98 16.87 9.10
C THR A 177 -2.76 16.42 9.91
N GLY A 178 -1.71 15.94 9.26
CA GLY A 178 -0.55 15.30 9.88
C GLY A 178 -0.78 13.85 10.33
N ILE A 179 -1.95 13.27 10.06
CA ILE A 179 -2.30 11.89 10.44
C ILE A 179 -2.70 11.10 9.18
N LEU A 180 -2.11 9.92 8.97
CA LEU A 180 -2.56 9.00 7.94
C LEU A 180 -3.72 8.17 8.46
N PHE A 181 -4.92 8.45 7.94
CA PHE A 181 -6.06 7.59 8.20
C PHE A 181 -6.03 6.43 7.22
N LEU A 182 -6.14 5.20 7.75
CA LEU A 182 -6.25 3.97 6.98
C LEU A 182 -7.68 3.42 7.15
N PRO A 183 -8.66 3.97 6.41
CA PRO A 183 -10.02 3.50 6.50
C PRO A 183 -10.23 2.24 5.65
N TRP A 184 -11.03 1.32 6.16
CA TRP A 184 -11.51 0.16 5.39
C TRP A 184 -12.66 0.51 4.43
N GLY A 185 -13.15 1.75 4.51
CA GLY A 185 -14.06 2.39 3.56
C GLY A 185 -14.11 3.90 3.84
N TYR A 186 -14.03 4.71 2.80
CA TYR A 186 -14.29 6.15 2.89
C TYR A 186 -15.80 6.37 2.94
N ASP A 187 -16.34 6.48 4.14
CA ASP A 187 -17.72 6.93 4.36
C ASP A 187 -17.72 8.44 4.66
N ILE A 188 -18.78 9.14 4.23
CA ILE A 188 -19.03 10.56 4.54
C ILE A 188 -18.97 10.81 6.05
N SER A 189 -19.33 9.80 6.85
CA SER A 189 -19.21 9.82 8.32
C SER A 189 -17.78 9.98 8.84
N GLN A 190 -16.74 9.62 8.08
CA GLN A 190 -15.35 9.82 8.50
C GLN A 190 -14.92 11.29 8.38
N VAL A 191 -15.41 12.02 7.37
CA VAL A 191 -15.18 13.47 7.21
C VAL A 191 -15.79 14.26 8.37
N THR A 192 -16.96 13.85 8.87
CA THR A 192 -17.60 14.50 10.02
C THR A 192 -16.97 14.10 11.36
N THR A 193 -16.40 12.89 11.46
CA THR A 193 -15.74 12.41 12.68
C THR A 193 -14.35 13.04 12.87
N THR A 194 -13.62 13.34 11.78
CA THR A 194 -12.34 14.05 11.85
C THR A 194 -12.51 15.50 12.29
N GLU A 195 -13.59 16.20 11.89
CA GLU A 195 -13.92 17.52 12.44
C GLU A 195 -14.23 17.49 13.94
N GLN A 196 -14.90 16.44 14.43
CA GLN A 196 -15.28 16.34 15.86
C GLN A 196 -14.13 15.96 16.80
N ARG A 197 -13.02 15.39 16.31
CA ARG A 197 -11.83 15.10 17.13
C ARG A 197 -10.85 16.27 17.24
N HIS A 198 -11.15 17.41 16.60
CA HIS A 198 -10.29 18.59 16.57
C HIS A 198 -10.72 19.83 17.40
N PRO A 199 -11.61 19.79 18.41
CA PRO A 199 -11.56 20.84 19.42
C PRO A 199 -10.39 20.52 20.38
N LEU A 200 -9.53 21.50 20.66
CA LEU A 200 -8.49 21.50 21.73
C LEU A 200 -7.04 21.16 21.32
N LYS A 201 -6.48 21.81 20.29
CA LYS A 201 -5.03 22.17 20.28
C LYS A 201 -4.72 23.57 19.72
N ARG A 202 -5.69 24.48 19.75
CA ARG A 202 -5.42 25.93 19.78
C ARG A 202 -5.95 26.41 21.11
N LEU A 203 -5.08 26.46 22.12
CA LEU A 203 -5.13 27.27 23.35
C LEU A 203 -4.14 26.65 24.34
N SER A 204 -2.86 26.98 24.18
CA SER A 204 -1.93 27.08 25.30
C SER A 204 -0.80 28.03 24.87
N ASN A 205 -0.86 29.22 25.48
CA ASN A 205 0.11 30.32 25.58
C ASN A 205 1.52 30.08 25.06
#